data_AF-A0A7V0QL71-F1
#
_entry.id   AF-A0A7V0QL71-F1
#
_cell.length_a   1.000
_cell.length_b   1.000
_cell.length_c   1.000
_cell.angle_alpha   90.00
_cell.angle_beta   90.00
_cell.angle_gamma   90.00
#
_symmetry.space_group_name_H-M   'P 1'
#
loop_
_entity.id
_entity.type
_entity.pdbx_description
1 polymer ?
#
loop_
_entity_poly.entity_id
_entity_poly.type
_entity_poly.pdbx_seq_one_letter_code
_entity_poly.pdbx_strand_id
1 'polypeptide(L)'
;MVTSIEHALALLGENEIRKWAFLVILGKLSKGLPDELIKISLIRARLCEAIATKIGLSKRKTEFFLMGMISTIDAFIGRPLEEIVQELPVAKGLKDALLGKDNVYGMVYSLVLCYERGDWDRVNQWIRKLALNEEDIPKLYTEAIRNVNEIADFIN
;
A
#
# COMPACT_ATOMS: atom_id res chain seq x y z
N MET A 1 17.01 -10.04 -26.57
CA MET A 1 17.80 -10.63 -25.47
C MET A 1 17.92 -9.59 -24.38
N VAL A 2 17.44 -9.87 -23.17
CA VAL A 2 17.58 -8.95 -22.04
C VAL A 2 19.03 -9.02 -21.58
N THR A 3 19.84 -8.06 -22.00
CA THR A 3 21.27 -8.01 -21.68
C THR A 3 21.49 -7.21 -20.40
N SER A 4 21.80 -7.91 -19.31
CA SER A 4 22.13 -7.44 -17.95
C SER A 4 20.97 -7.07 -17.02
N ILE A 5 21.14 -7.41 -15.73
CA ILE A 5 20.23 -7.07 -14.64
C ILE A 5 20.01 -5.55 -14.57
N GLU A 6 21.03 -4.75 -14.87
CA GLU A 6 20.95 -3.29 -14.88
C GLU A 6 19.98 -2.78 -15.95
N HIS A 7 19.95 -3.41 -17.12
CA HIS A 7 19.01 -3.08 -18.19
C HIS A 7 17.58 -3.54 -17.84
N ALA A 8 17.42 -4.70 -17.21
CA ALA A 8 16.13 -5.16 -16.70
C ALA A 8 15.58 -4.23 -15.59
N LEU A 9 16.46 -3.77 -14.68
CA LEU A 9 16.13 -2.81 -13.64
C LEU A 9 15.81 -1.42 -14.22
N ALA A 10 16.56 -0.96 -15.24
CA ALA A 10 16.29 0.30 -15.93
C ALA A 10 14.93 0.28 -16.65
N LEU A 11 14.53 -0.87 -17.21
CA LEU A 11 13.20 -1.07 -17.82
C LEU A 11 12.06 -1.08 -16.79
N LEU A 12 12.30 -1.59 -15.58
CA LEU A 12 11.32 -1.56 -14.47
C LEU A 12 11.13 -0.14 -13.90
N GLY A 13 12.20 0.67 -13.92
CA GLY A 13 12.23 2.01 -13.36
C GLY A 13 12.33 2.03 -11.82
N GLU A 14 12.79 3.15 -11.26
CA GLU A 14 13.08 3.30 -9.82
C GLU A 14 11.88 2.91 -8.92
N ASN A 15 10.68 3.28 -9.36
CA ASN A 15 9.43 3.05 -8.64
C ASN A 15 9.13 1.56 -8.43
N GLU A 16 9.29 0.74 -9.46
CA GLU A 16 9.01 -0.70 -9.35
C GLU A 16 10.11 -1.41 -8.56
N ILE A 17 11.38 -1.00 -8.73
CA ILE A 17 12.50 -1.52 -7.92
C ILE A 17 12.23 -1.30 -6.44
N ARG A 18 11.75 -0.10 -6.07
CA ARG A 18 11.43 0.25 -4.68
C ARG A 18 10.34 -0.66 -4.11
N LYS A 19 9.27 -0.94 -4.87
CA LYS A 19 8.21 -1.85 -4.42
C LYS A 19 8.72 -3.27 -4.23
N TRP A 20 9.47 -3.80 -5.20
CA TRP A 20 10.06 -5.14 -5.12
C TRP A 20 11.03 -5.29 -3.95
N ALA A 21 11.85 -4.27 -3.68
CA ALA A 21 12.73 -4.27 -2.51
C ALA A 21 11.94 -4.36 -1.20
N PHE A 22 10.85 -3.60 -1.06
CA PHE A 22 9.96 -3.68 0.10
C PHE A 22 9.29 -5.05 0.24
N LEU A 23 8.85 -5.67 -0.86
CA LEU A 23 8.28 -7.02 -0.86
C LEU A 23 9.28 -8.06 -0.35
N VAL A 24 10.52 -8.00 -0.83
CA VAL A 24 11.60 -8.91 -0.39
C VAL A 24 11.90 -8.70 1.10
N ILE A 25 11.94 -7.46 1.57
CA ILE A 25 12.17 -7.16 3.00
C ILE A 25 11.02 -7.71 3.84
N LEU A 26 9.76 -7.45 3.46
CA LEU A 26 8.61 -7.97 4.19
C LEU A 26 8.60 -9.50 4.22
N GLY A 27 8.89 -10.18 3.12
CA GLY A 27 8.98 -11.65 3.08
C GLY A 27 10.06 -12.23 4.01
N LYS A 28 11.13 -11.46 4.29
CA LYS A 28 12.14 -11.85 5.29
C LYS A 28 11.66 -11.60 6.71
N LEU A 29 10.99 -10.47 6.94
CA LEU A 29 10.45 -10.10 8.26
C LEU A 29 9.24 -10.94 8.66
N SER A 30 8.52 -11.51 7.70
CA SER A 30 7.31 -12.30 7.94
C SER A 30 7.57 -13.75 8.35
N LYS A 31 8.83 -14.18 8.46
CA LYS A 31 9.16 -15.55 8.88
C LYS A 31 8.60 -15.82 10.28
N GLY A 32 7.65 -16.76 10.36
CA GLY A 32 6.98 -17.13 11.61
C GLY A 32 5.76 -16.25 11.96
N LEU A 33 5.35 -15.34 11.07
CA LEU A 33 4.10 -14.57 11.19
C LEU A 33 2.99 -15.21 10.34
N PRO A 34 1.70 -14.93 10.65
CA PRO A 34 0.58 -15.42 9.85
C PRO A 34 0.59 -14.86 8.42
N ASP A 35 0.27 -15.70 7.43
CA ASP A 35 0.16 -15.29 6.03
C ASP A 35 -0.89 -14.21 5.83
N GLU A 36 -1.93 -14.19 6.66
CA GLU A 36 -2.98 -13.16 6.68
C GLU A 36 -2.41 -11.75 6.90
N LEU A 37 -1.33 -11.62 7.69
CA LEU A 37 -0.69 -10.33 7.95
C LEU A 37 0.04 -9.80 6.70
N ILE A 38 0.65 -10.69 5.92
CA ILE A 38 1.25 -10.34 4.64
C ILE A 38 0.15 -9.95 3.64
N LYS A 39 -0.93 -10.76 3.58
CA LYS A 39 -2.05 -10.51 2.68
C LYS A 39 -2.69 -9.15 2.95
N ILE A 40 -2.99 -8.80 4.20
CA ILE A 40 -3.59 -7.49 4.52
C ILE A 40 -2.66 -6.33 4.15
N SER A 41 -1.36 -6.45 4.41
CA SER A 41 -0.36 -5.44 4.02
C SER A 41 -0.39 -5.19 2.51
N LEU A 42 -0.41 -6.27 1.71
CA LEU A 42 -0.42 -6.18 0.25
C LEU A 42 -1.75 -5.65 -0.29
N ILE A 43 -2.89 -6.08 0.28
CA ILE A 43 -4.21 -5.60 -0.11
C ILE A 43 -4.29 -4.09 0.11
N ARG A 44 -3.84 -3.59 1.28
CA ARG A 44 -3.77 -2.15 1.56
C ARG A 44 -2.89 -1.41 0.58
N ALA A 45 -1.70 -1.96 0.29
CA ALA A 45 -0.77 -1.38 -0.67
C ALA A 45 -1.42 -1.21 -2.06
N ARG A 46 -2.01 -2.28 -2.58
CA ARG A 46 -2.67 -2.29 -3.89
C ARG A 46 -3.87 -1.37 -3.93
N LEU A 47 -4.71 -1.38 -2.89
CA LEU A 47 -5.88 -0.51 -2.86
C LEU A 47 -5.48 0.98 -2.77
N CYS A 48 -4.52 1.33 -1.93
CA CYS A 48 -4.00 2.71 -1.84
C CYS A 48 -3.45 3.18 -3.20
N GLU A 49 -2.67 2.34 -3.87
CA GLU A 49 -2.11 2.60 -5.20
C GLU A 49 -3.22 2.86 -6.24
N ALA A 50 -4.25 2.01 -6.23
CA ALA A 50 -5.33 2.07 -7.19
C ALA A 50 -6.23 3.31 -6.97
N ILE A 51 -6.53 3.64 -5.71
CA ILE A 51 -7.24 4.86 -5.34
C ILE A 51 -6.46 6.09 -5.79
N ALA A 52 -5.14 6.13 -5.56
CA ALA A 52 -4.30 7.25 -5.99
C ALA A 52 -4.41 7.52 -7.50
N THR A 53 -4.51 6.46 -8.29
CA THR A 53 -4.70 6.57 -9.75
C THR A 53 -6.07 7.19 -10.09
N LYS A 54 -7.14 6.76 -9.40
CA LYS A 54 -8.50 7.27 -9.61
C LYS A 54 -8.65 8.75 -9.24
N ILE A 55 -7.94 9.23 -8.23
CA ILE A 55 -7.97 10.63 -7.78
C ILE A 55 -6.95 11.54 -8.50
N GLY A 56 -6.38 11.08 -9.62
CA GLY A 56 -5.45 11.89 -10.43
C GLY A 56 -4.03 12.02 -9.88
N LEU A 57 -3.64 11.17 -8.92
CA LEU A 57 -2.31 11.14 -8.31
C LEU A 57 -1.43 9.99 -8.82
N SER A 58 -1.64 9.53 -10.06
CA SER A 58 -0.92 8.39 -10.67
C SER A 58 0.60 8.53 -10.63
N LYS A 59 1.14 9.77 -10.69
CA LYS A 59 2.59 10.03 -10.58
C LYS A 59 3.17 9.64 -9.21
N ARG A 60 2.33 9.55 -8.18
CA ARG A 60 2.68 9.24 -6.79
C ARG A 60 2.22 7.85 -6.37
N LYS A 61 1.73 7.02 -7.30
CA LYS A 61 1.14 5.69 -7.04
C LYS A 61 2.05 4.79 -6.17
N THR A 62 3.36 4.86 -6.38
CA THR A 62 4.36 4.11 -5.60
C THR A 62 4.38 4.53 -4.14
N GLU A 63 4.22 5.83 -3.86
CA GLU A 63 4.18 6.31 -2.48
C GLU A 63 2.92 5.79 -1.77
N PHE A 64 1.78 5.77 -2.45
CA PHE A 64 0.55 5.18 -1.89
C PHE A 64 0.65 3.66 -1.70
N PHE A 65 1.31 2.95 -2.62
CA PHE A 65 1.61 1.53 -2.44
C PHE A 65 2.44 1.30 -1.18
N LEU A 66 3.53 2.05 -1.01
CA LEU A 66 4.40 1.93 0.15
C LEU A 66 3.68 2.32 1.45
N MET A 67 2.79 3.31 1.41
CA MET A 67 1.98 3.68 2.57
C MET A 67 1.17 2.48 3.07
N GLY A 68 0.48 1.78 2.16
CA GLY A 68 -0.30 0.59 2.52
C GLY A 68 0.57 -0.52 3.10
N MET A 69 1.77 -0.76 2.54
CA MET A 69 2.73 -1.74 3.06
C MET A 69 3.24 -1.38 4.47
N ILE A 70 3.63 -0.11 4.64
CA ILE A 70 4.21 0.39 5.89
C ILE A 70 3.14 0.47 6.99
N SER A 71 1.86 0.58 6.63
CA SER A 71 0.75 0.67 7.59
C SER A 71 0.61 -0.50 8.57
N THR A 72 1.29 -1.61 8.30
CA THR A 72 1.29 -2.82 9.13
C THR A 72 2.70 -3.24 9.57
N ILE A 73 3.73 -2.44 9.28
CA ILE A 73 5.14 -2.81 9.48
C ILE A 73 5.51 -3.02 10.96
N ASP A 74 4.83 -2.31 11.86
CA ASP A 74 4.93 -2.43 13.31
C ASP A 74 4.63 -3.86 13.79
N ALA A 75 3.64 -4.52 13.19
CA ALA A 75 3.31 -5.91 13.49
C ALA A 75 4.41 -6.90 13.04
N PHE A 76 5.23 -6.55 12.04
CA PHE A 76 6.37 -7.38 11.61
C PHE A 76 7.62 -7.16 12.47
N ILE A 77 7.84 -5.92 12.93
CA ILE A 77 9.07 -5.53 13.63
C ILE A 77 8.92 -5.60 15.15
N GLY A 78 7.70 -5.53 15.68
CA GLY A 78 7.44 -5.52 17.12
C GLY A 78 7.83 -4.21 17.80
N ARG A 79 7.81 -3.08 17.07
CA ARG A 79 8.08 -1.73 17.55
C ARG A 79 6.92 -0.80 17.19
N PRO A 80 6.68 0.29 17.94
CA PRO A 80 5.67 1.28 17.59
C PRO A 80 5.88 1.82 16.17
N LEU A 81 4.78 1.95 15.41
CA LEU A 81 4.80 2.47 14.04
C LEU A 81 5.47 3.85 13.98
N GLU A 82 5.23 4.67 14.99
CA GLU A 82 5.76 6.02 15.11
C GLU A 82 7.28 6.04 15.08
N GLU A 83 7.94 5.11 15.79
CA GLU A 83 9.40 5.02 15.80
C GLU A 83 9.94 4.57 14.44
N ILE A 84 9.33 3.52 13.87
CA ILE A 84 9.78 2.92 12.60
C ILE A 84 9.71 3.94 11.47
N VAL A 85 8.58 4.65 11.34
CA VAL A 85 8.33 5.55 10.20
C VAL A 85 9.26 6.77 10.22
N GLN A 86 9.75 7.19 11.38
CA GLN A 86 10.74 8.29 11.47
C GLN A 86 12.07 7.90 10.80
N GLU A 87 12.50 6.65 10.95
CA GLU A 87 13.76 6.13 10.41
C GLU A 87 13.71 5.87 8.89
N LEU A 88 12.53 5.69 8.30
CA LEU A 88 12.39 5.31 6.88
C LEU A 88 12.67 6.47 5.90
N PRO A 89 13.42 6.27 4.81
CA PRO A 89 13.66 7.30 3.79
C PRO A 89 12.49 7.40 2.79
N VAL A 90 11.29 7.73 3.29
CA VAL A 90 10.06 7.88 2.50
C VAL A 90 9.53 9.31 2.55
N ALA A 91 8.64 9.64 1.61
CA ALA A 91 8.10 10.99 1.47
C ALA A 91 7.43 11.49 2.76
N LYS A 92 7.68 12.76 3.12
CA LYS A 92 7.15 13.36 4.35
C LYS A 92 5.62 13.26 4.45
N GLY A 93 4.88 13.47 3.35
CA GLY A 93 3.42 13.38 3.34
C GLY A 93 2.89 11.98 3.70
N LEU A 94 3.57 10.94 3.22
CA LEU A 94 3.26 9.55 3.58
C LEU A 94 3.51 9.31 5.08
N LYS A 95 4.67 9.73 5.59
CA LYS A 95 4.99 9.61 7.02
C LYS A 95 3.94 10.31 7.87
N ASP A 96 3.67 11.58 7.54
CA ASP A 96 2.71 12.43 8.24
C ASP A 96 1.33 11.74 8.30
N ALA A 97 0.89 11.09 7.22
CA ALA A 97 -0.38 10.37 7.20
C ALA A 97 -0.43 9.13 8.09
N LEU A 98 0.64 8.32 8.10
CA LEU A 98 0.73 7.16 8.99
C LEU A 98 0.75 7.56 10.47
N LEU A 99 1.23 8.78 10.76
CA LEU A 99 1.22 9.39 12.09
C LEU A 99 -0.09 10.16 12.40
N GLY A 100 -1.13 9.98 11.59
CA GLY A 100 -2.45 10.55 11.82
C GLY A 100 -2.60 12.03 11.45
N LYS A 101 -1.66 12.63 10.71
CA LYS A 101 -1.81 14.01 10.23
C LYS A 101 -2.67 14.06 8.98
N ASP A 102 -3.51 15.09 8.92
CA ASP A 102 -4.38 15.33 7.79
C ASP A 102 -3.61 15.77 6.53
N ASN A 103 -3.65 14.93 5.51
CA ASN A 103 -3.21 15.23 4.16
C ASN A 103 -3.82 14.21 3.18
N VAL A 104 -3.55 14.34 1.89
CA VAL A 104 -4.15 13.44 0.87
C VAL A 104 -3.82 11.95 1.05
N TYR A 105 -2.63 11.62 1.57
CA TYR A 105 -2.29 10.24 1.93
C TYR A 105 -3.16 9.75 3.08
N GLY A 106 -3.34 10.59 4.11
CA GLY A 106 -4.17 10.29 5.27
C GLY A 106 -5.64 10.07 4.89
N MET A 107 -6.16 10.82 3.91
CA MET A 107 -7.52 10.62 3.40
C MET A 107 -7.67 9.26 2.72
N VAL A 108 -6.73 8.89 1.83
CA VAL A 108 -6.74 7.58 1.17
C VAL A 108 -6.58 6.45 2.19
N TYR A 109 -5.64 6.59 3.13
CA TYR A 109 -5.42 5.60 4.18
C TYR A 109 -6.66 5.42 5.06
N SER A 110 -7.30 6.51 5.46
CA SER A 110 -8.53 6.48 6.25
C SER A 110 -9.68 5.80 5.50
N LEU A 111 -9.83 6.07 4.21
CA LEU A 111 -10.81 5.38 3.37
C LEU A 111 -10.58 3.85 3.37
N VAL A 112 -9.33 3.42 3.16
CA VAL A 112 -8.97 1.99 3.19
C VAL A 112 -9.31 1.35 4.52
N LEU A 113 -8.91 1.97 5.64
CA LEU A 113 -9.21 1.43 6.99
C LEU A 113 -10.71 1.40 7.29
N CYS A 114 -11.48 2.41 6.88
CA CYS A 114 -12.93 2.41 7.07
C CYS A 114 -13.60 1.30 6.25
N TYR A 115 -13.13 1.09 5.02
CA TYR A 115 -13.65 0.04 4.15
C TYR A 115 -13.39 -1.35 4.73
N GLU A 116 -12.18 -1.62 5.23
CA GLU A 116 -11.85 -2.88 5.90
C GLU A 116 -12.67 -3.14 7.16
N ARG A 117 -13.05 -2.09 7.89
CA ARG A 117 -13.87 -2.17 9.11
C ARG A 117 -15.38 -2.23 8.84
N GLY A 118 -15.81 -2.06 7.59
CA GLY A 118 -17.23 -1.95 7.24
C GLY A 118 -17.91 -0.68 7.77
N ASP A 119 -17.14 0.39 8.02
CA ASP A 119 -17.69 1.70 8.45
C ASP A 119 -18.21 2.47 7.23
N TRP A 120 -19.36 2.04 6.72
CA TRP A 120 -19.93 2.54 5.47
C TRP A 120 -20.24 4.04 5.51
N ASP A 121 -20.62 4.58 6.67
CA ASP A 121 -20.88 6.00 6.85
C ASP A 121 -19.62 6.83 6.61
N ARG A 122 -18.48 6.42 7.19
CA ARG A 122 -17.19 7.09 6.95
C ARG A 122 -16.65 6.81 5.56
N VAL A 123 -16.84 5.61 5.01
CA VAL A 123 -16.48 5.30 3.62
C VAL A 123 -17.14 6.29 2.66
N ASN A 124 -18.44 6.51 2.78
CA ASN A 124 -19.18 7.44 1.93
C ASN A 124 -18.70 8.90 2.08
N GLN A 125 -18.35 9.32 3.30
CA GLN A 125 -17.76 10.65 3.53
C GLN A 125 -16.42 10.81 2.81
N TRP A 126 -15.53 9.81 2.90
CA TRP A 126 -14.23 9.85 2.24
C TRP A 126 -14.32 9.77 0.72
N ILE A 127 -15.23 8.94 0.18
CA ILE A 127 -15.51 8.86 -1.26
C ILE A 127 -15.89 10.24 -1.80
N ARG A 128 -16.80 10.95 -1.13
CA ARG A 128 -17.20 12.32 -1.51
C ARG A 128 -16.03 13.29 -1.43
N LYS A 129 -15.26 13.26 -0.33
CA LYS A 129 -14.11 14.17 -0.12
C LYS A 129 -13.00 13.95 -1.14
N LEU A 130 -12.82 12.72 -1.61
CA LEU A 130 -11.85 12.33 -2.63
C LEU A 130 -12.40 12.43 -4.07
N ALA A 131 -13.65 12.85 -4.24
CA ALA A 131 -14.36 12.91 -5.52
C ALA A 131 -14.29 11.57 -6.31
N LEU A 132 -14.42 10.46 -5.60
CA LEU A 132 -14.47 9.11 -6.16
C LEU A 132 -15.92 8.72 -6.48
N ASN A 133 -16.10 7.79 -7.43
CA ASN A 133 -17.40 7.16 -7.61
C ASN A 133 -17.57 6.05 -6.58
N GLU A 134 -18.75 5.94 -5.98
CA GLU A 134 -19.05 4.93 -4.96
C GLU A 134 -18.81 3.50 -5.46
N GLU A 135 -19.09 3.25 -6.74
CA GLU A 135 -18.88 1.94 -7.37
C GLU A 135 -17.41 1.58 -7.60
N ASP A 136 -16.48 2.53 -7.53
CA ASP A 136 -15.07 2.24 -7.79
C ASP A 136 -14.47 1.42 -6.64
N ILE A 137 -14.78 1.73 -5.38
CA ILE A 137 -14.09 1.12 -4.23
C ILE A 137 -14.27 -0.40 -4.15
N PRO A 138 -15.48 -0.97 -4.27
CA PRO A 138 -15.62 -2.43 -4.24
C PRO A 138 -14.87 -3.13 -5.37
N LYS A 139 -14.84 -2.52 -6.57
CA LYS A 139 -14.12 -3.05 -7.74
C LYS A 139 -12.61 -3.06 -7.48
N LEU A 140 -12.06 -1.94 -7.00
CA LEU A 140 -10.63 -1.81 -6.69
C LEU A 140 -10.19 -2.75 -5.57
N TYR A 141 -11.02 -2.93 -4.53
CA TYR A 141 -10.71 -3.83 -3.42
C TYR A 141 -10.71 -5.30 -3.86
N THR A 142 -11.70 -5.70 -4.66
CA THR A 142 -11.77 -7.06 -5.22
C THR A 142 -10.56 -7.34 -6.11
N GLU A 143 -10.16 -6.37 -6.94
CA GLU A 143 -8.96 -6.48 -7.76
C GLU A 143 -7.68 -6.57 -6.91
N ALA A 144 -7.58 -5.81 -5.82
CA ALA A 144 -6.46 -5.90 -4.89
C ALA A 144 -6.34 -7.30 -4.27
N ILE A 145 -7.45 -7.90 -3.80
CA ILE A 145 -7.45 -9.28 -3.29
C ILE A 145 -6.99 -10.27 -4.36
N ARG A 146 -7.54 -10.18 -5.58
CA ARG A 146 -7.16 -11.06 -6.68
C ARG A 146 -5.66 -11.01 -6.97
N ASN A 147 -5.10 -9.81 -7.09
CA ASN A 147 -3.66 -9.61 -7.31
C ASN A 147 -2.80 -10.26 -6.22
N VAL A 148 -3.24 -10.19 -4.96
CA VAL A 148 -2.50 -10.76 -3.84
C VAL A 148 -2.56 -12.29 -3.83
N ASN A 149 -3.71 -12.87 -4.16
CA ASN A 149 -3.83 -14.32 -4.28
C ASN A 149 -2.95 -14.86 -5.41
N GLU A 150 -2.91 -14.21 -6.57
CA GLU A 150 -2.03 -14.59 -7.68
C GLU A 150 -0.53 -14.57 -7.30
N ILE A 151 -0.11 -13.63 -6.45
CA ILE A 151 1.27 -13.58 -5.93
C ILE A 151 1.54 -14.71 -4.95
N ALA A 152 0.58 -15.02 -4.07
CA ALA A 152 0.73 -16.12 -3.10
C ALA A 152 0.80 -17.48 -3.82
N ASP A 153 0.06 -17.65 -4.91
CA ASP A 153 0.08 -18.87 -5.73
C ASP A 153 1.39 -19.05 -6.52
N PHE A 154 2.16 -17.97 -6.73
CA PHE A 154 3.47 -18.03 -7.41
C PHE A 154 4.64 -18.35 -6.46
N ILE A 155 4.46 -18.15 -5.16
CA ILE A 155 5.50 -18.34 -4.12
C ILE A 155 5.42 -19.74 -3.48
N ASN A 156 4.28 -20.42 -3.62
CA ASN A 156 4.06 -21.81 -3.19
C ASN A 156 4.25 -22.80 -4.35
#